data_AF-A0A3D1XMS8-F1
#
_entry.id   AF-A0A3D1XMS8-F1
#
_cell.length_a   1.000
_cell.length_b   1.000
_cell.length_c   1.000
_cell.angle_alpha   90.00
_cell.angle_beta   90.00
_cell.angle_gamma   90.00
#
_symmetry.space_group_name_H-M   'P 1'
#
loop_
_entity.id
_entity.type
_entity.pdbx_description
1 polymer ?
#
loop_
_entity_poly.entity_id
_entity_poly.type
_entity_poly.pdbx_seq_one_letter_code
_entity_poly.pdbx_strand_id
1 'polypeptide(L)'
;MGAIKGFMEFERETPSGRPVEERLKDQKECYAPFPEDKYKEQGARCMDCGVPFCQSETGCPLGNLIPDWNDMVYRGRYEEAVELLLKTNNFPEFT
;
A
#
# COMPACT_ATOMS: atom_id res chain seq x y z
N MET A 1 -8.85 -1.94 12.47
CA MET A 1 -7.97 -2.05 11.30
C MET A 1 -7.11 -0.78 11.21
N GLY A 2 -5.83 -0.88 10.90
CA GLY A 2 -4.90 0.25 11.02
C GLY A 2 -4.77 0.75 12.46
N ALA A 3 -4.13 1.90 12.65
CA ALA A 3 -4.08 2.58 13.94
C ALA A 3 -5.26 3.55 14.07
N ILE A 4 -5.92 3.60 15.23
CA ILE A 4 -7.13 4.42 15.47
C ILE A 4 -6.93 5.90 15.07
N LYS A 5 -5.72 6.44 15.30
CA LYS A 5 -5.36 7.81 14.95
C LYS A 5 -4.30 7.90 13.85
N GLY A 6 -3.97 6.78 13.20
CA GLY A 6 -2.84 6.70 12.25
C GLY A 6 -2.97 7.67 11.09
N PHE A 7 -4.17 7.92 10.58
CA PHE A 7 -4.40 8.90 9.53
C PHE A 7 -4.04 10.34 9.94
N MET A 8 -4.21 10.69 11.22
CA MET A 8 -3.91 12.02 11.76
C MET A 8 -2.46 12.14 12.26
N GLU A 9 -1.86 11.03 12.69
CA GLU A 9 -0.51 11.00 13.28
C GLU A 9 0.60 10.89 12.23
N PHE A 10 0.35 10.15 11.16
CA PHE A 10 1.28 10.03 10.05
C PHE A 10 0.83 10.94 8.92
N GLU A 11 1.78 11.43 8.12
CA GLU A 11 1.52 12.10 6.84
C GLU A 11 1.64 11.11 5.68
N ARG A 12 1.00 11.42 4.55
CA ARG A 12 1.08 10.53 3.38
C ARG A 12 2.47 10.65 2.80
N GLU A 13 3.15 9.51 2.69
CA GLU A 13 4.50 9.43 2.16
C GLU A 13 4.57 8.34 1.09
N THR A 14 5.32 8.60 0.02
CA THR A 14 5.56 7.67 -1.08
C THR A 14 7.06 7.52 -1.31
N PRO A 15 7.52 6.41 -1.90
CA PRO A 15 8.92 6.26 -2.26
C PRO A 15 9.41 7.46 -3.10
N SER A 16 10.58 7.99 -2.79
CA SER A 16 11.16 9.09 -3.55
C SER A 16 11.62 8.60 -4.94
N GLY A 17 11.48 9.44 -5.96
CA GLY A 17 12.07 9.17 -7.26
C GLY A 17 13.60 9.29 -7.23
N ARG A 18 14.28 8.47 -8.03
CA ARG A 18 15.70 8.63 -8.34
C ARG A 18 15.96 9.97 -9.06
N PRO A 19 17.15 10.59 -8.90
CA PRO A 19 17.50 11.82 -9.60
C PRO A 19 17.29 11.73 -11.11
N VAL A 20 16.83 12.83 -11.73
CA VAL A 20 16.49 12.87 -13.16
C VAL A 20 17.71 12.55 -14.02
N GLU A 21 18.86 13.07 -13.63
CA GLU A 21 20.15 12.92 -14.31
C GLU A 21 20.66 11.48 -14.31
N GLU A 22 20.22 10.66 -13.35
CA GLU A 22 20.54 9.23 -13.27
C GLU A 22 19.57 8.40 -14.11
N ARG A 23 18.26 8.62 -13.95
CA ARG A 23 17.24 7.82 -14.64
C ARG A 23 17.19 8.05 -16.15
N LEU A 24 17.81 9.13 -16.66
CA LEU A 24 18.01 9.35 -18.09
C LEU A 24 19.10 8.44 -18.70
N LYS A 25 19.93 7.80 -17.87
CA LYS A 25 21.10 7.00 -18.31
C LYS A 25 20.85 5.50 -18.28
N ASP A 26 19.73 5.04 -17.75
CA ASP A 26 19.37 3.62 -17.65
C ASP A 26 17.86 3.39 -17.89
N GLN A 27 17.42 2.14 -17.82
CA GLN A 27 16.01 1.72 -17.94
C GLN A 27 15.57 0.96 -16.68
N LYS A 28 16.12 1.32 -15.51
CA LYS A 28 15.76 0.69 -14.24
C LYS A 28 14.53 1.39 -13.63
N GLU A 29 14.02 0.81 -12.54
CA GLU A 29 12.93 1.40 -11.75
C GLU A 29 13.24 2.86 -11.37
N CYS A 30 12.21 3.70 -11.46
CA CYS A 30 12.33 5.14 -11.20
C CYS A 30 12.22 5.45 -9.70
N TYR A 31 11.47 4.65 -8.95
CA TYR A 31 11.33 4.82 -7.50
C TYR A 31 12.51 4.19 -6.76
N ALA A 32 12.99 4.88 -5.72
CA ALA A 32 13.94 4.32 -4.78
C ALA A 32 13.25 3.29 -3.87
N PRO A 33 13.99 2.30 -3.32
CA PRO A 33 13.46 1.42 -2.29
C PRO A 33 12.89 2.22 -1.12
N PHE A 34 11.73 1.81 -0.62
CA PHE A 34 11.08 2.46 0.52
C PHE A 34 11.27 1.60 1.77
N PRO A 35 11.64 2.20 2.92
CA PRO A 35 11.86 1.42 4.13
C PRO A 35 10.61 0.67 4.58
N GLU A 36 10.79 -0.54 5.12
CA GLU A 36 9.69 -1.37 5.60
C GLU A 36 8.85 -0.66 6.67
N ASP A 37 9.50 0.03 7.61
CA ASP A 37 8.82 0.79 8.66
C ASP A 37 7.90 1.88 8.10
N LYS A 38 8.29 2.48 6.97
CA LYS A 38 7.45 3.45 6.27
C LYS A 38 6.22 2.79 5.64
N TYR A 39 6.34 1.58 5.09
CA TYR A 39 5.15 0.83 4.66
C TYR A 39 4.20 0.52 5.82
N LYS A 40 4.73 0.18 7.00
CA LYS A 40 3.92 -0.04 8.21
C LYS A 40 3.20 1.23 8.64
N GLU A 41 3.90 2.37 8.68
CA GLU A 41 3.31 3.69 8.95
C GLU A 41 2.19 4.03 7.96
N GLN A 42 2.41 3.80 6.66
CA GLN A 42 1.39 4.07 5.64
C GLN A 42 0.18 3.12 5.74
N GLY A 43 0.40 1.83 6.05
CA GLY A 43 -0.68 0.88 6.34
C GLY A 43 -1.49 1.26 7.58
N ALA A 44 -0.84 1.86 8.59
CA ALA A 44 -1.49 2.34 9.81
C ALA A 44 -2.51 3.45 9.56
N ARG A 45 -2.42 4.16 8.42
CA ARG A 45 -3.33 5.25 8.05
C ARG A 45 -4.73 4.79 7.65
N CYS A 46 -4.94 3.48 7.44
CA CYS A 46 -6.28 2.97 7.14
C CYS A 46 -7.25 3.30 8.28
N MET A 47 -8.41 3.87 7.95
CA MET A 47 -9.36 4.39 8.94
C MET A 47 -10.47 3.41 9.33
N ASP A 48 -10.47 2.18 8.81
CA ASP A 48 -11.52 1.19 9.06
C ASP A 48 -12.93 1.76 8.80
N CYS A 49 -13.14 2.30 7.59
CA CYS A 49 -14.25 3.20 7.28
C CYS A 49 -15.68 2.62 7.45
N GLY A 50 -15.83 1.33 7.77
CA GLY A 50 -17.11 0.61 7.85
C GLY A 50 -17.76 0.33 6.49
N VAL A 51 -17.84 1.36 5.63
CA VAL A 51 -18.20 1.25 4.21
C VAL A 51 -16.97 1.63 3.39
N PRO A 52 -16.08 0.68 3.06
CA PRO A 52 -14.79 0.97 2.44
C PRO A 52 -14.97 1.36 0.96
N PHE A 53 -14.97 2.65 0.66
CA PHE A 53 -15.07 3.15 -0.71
C PHE A 53 -13.96 2.62 -1.63
N CYS A 54 -12.77 2.38 -1.10
CA CYS A 54 -11.65 1.80 -1.84
C CYS A 54 -11.94 0.39 -2.38
N GLN A 55 -12.74 -0.41 -1.67
CA GLN A 55 -13.12 -1.78 -2.06
C GLN A 55 -14.49 -1.85 -2.74
N SER A 56 -15.28 -0.78 -2.68
CA SER A 56 -16.62 -0.72 -3.29
C SER A 56 -16.58 -0.69 -4.83
N GLU A 57 -17.74 -0.81 -5.47
CA GLU A 57 -17.92 -0.75 -6.93
C GLU A 57 -17.31 0.50 -7.60
N THR A 58 -17.21 1.63 -6.88
CA THR A 58 -16.58 2.86 -7.39
C THR A 58 -15.08 2.96 -7.08
N GLY A 59 -14.52 1.97 -6.39
CA GLY A 59 -13.12 1.88 -5.99
C GLY A 59 -12.35 0.92 -6.88
N CYS A 60 -11.81 -0.15 -6.30
CA CYS A 60 -11.03 -1.14 -7.00
C CYS A 60 -11.94 -2.07 -7.83
N PRO A 61 -11.77 -2.15 -9.16
CA PRO A 61 -12.62 -2.98 -10.02
C PRO A 61 -12.44 -4.49 -9.81
N LEU A 62 -11.37 -4.91 -9.13
CA LEU A 62 -11.11 -6.31 -8.79
C LEU A 62 -11.77 -6.72 -7.47
N GLY A 63 -12.35 -5.78 -6.72
CA GLY A 63 -12.90 -6.05 -5.39
C GLY A 63 -11.84 -6.46 -4.37
N ASN A 64 -10.61 -5.93 -4.51
CA ASN A 64 -9.51 -6.24 -3.61
C ASN A 64 -9.86 -5.95 -2.15
N LEU A 65 -9.42 -6.83 -1.24
CA LEU A 65 -9.60 -6.72 0.21
C LEU A 65 -8.63 -5.67 0.81
N ILE A 66 -8.70 -4.43 0.30
CA ILE A 66 -7.77 -3.33 0.59
C ILE A 66 -7.63 -3.03 2.08
N PRO A 67 -8.73 -2.91 2.84
CA PRO A 67 -8.62 -2.59 4.24
C PRO A 67 -7.88 -3.72 5.01
N ASP A 68 -8.17 -4.99 4.69
CA ASP A 68 -7.58 -6.16 5.34
C ASP A 68 -6.06 -6.28 5.12
N TRP A 69 -5.59 -6.22 3.86
CA TRP A 69 -4.15 -6.35 3.61
C TRP A 69 -3.36 -5.13 4.12
N ASN A 70 -3.97 -3.94 4.20
CA ASN A 70 -3.33 -2.78 4.86
C ASN A 70 -3.11 -3.01 6.37
N ASP A 71 -4.07 -3.64 7.05
CA ASP A 71 -3.91 -4.01 8.46
C ASP A 71 -2.81 -5.05 8.65
N MET A 72 -2.70 -5.99 7.71
CA MET A 72 -1.63 -6.98 7.72
C MET A 72 -0.26 -6.32 7.55
N VAL A 73 -0.12 -5.39 6.61
CA VAL A 73 1.10 -4.61 6.41
C VAL A 73 1.44 -3.83 7.68
N TYR A 74 0.47 -3.12 8.27
CA TYR A 74 0.67 -2.39 9.54
C TYR A 74 1.20 -3.30 10.67
N ARG A 75 0.68 -4.53 10.77
CA ARG A 75 1.11 -5.53 11.77
C ARG A 75 2.40 -6.28 11.41
N GLY A 76 3.01 -6.01 10.26
CA GLY A 76 4.18 -6.74 9.77
C GLY A 76 3.90 -8.17 9.30
N ARG A 77 2.63 -8.52 9.05
CA ARG A 77 2.18 -9.84 8.57
C ARG A 77 2.16 -9.87 7.03
N TYR A 78 3.32 -9.72 6.41
CA TYR A 78 3.43 -9.57 4.94
C TYR A 78 2.96 -10.80 4.15
N GLU A 79 3.23 -12.01 4.66
CA GLU A 79 2.77 -13.24 4.01
C GLU A 79 1.24 -13.27 3.92
N GLU A 80 0.55 -12.98 5.01
CA GLU A 80 -0.92 -12.91 5.05
C GLU A 80 -1.47 -11.75 4.22
N ALA A 81 -0.75 -10.62 4.15
CA ALA A 81 -1.10 -9.50 3.28
C ALA A 81 -1.11 -9.93 1.79
N VAL A 82 -0.07 -10.65 1.37
CA VAL A 82 0.08 -11.14 0.00
C VAL A 82 -0.96 -12.22 -0.31
N GLU A 83 -1.23 -13.15 0.61
CA GLU A 83 -2.29 -14.14 0.45
C GLU A 83 -3.66 -13.49 0.23
N LEU A 84 -3.99 -12.43 0.99
CA LEU A 84 -5.24 -11.68 0.82
C LEU A 84 -5.31 -10.97 -0.53
N LEU A 85 -4.20 -10.37 -0.96
CA LEU A 85 -4.12 -9.63 -2.21
C LEU A 85 -4.24 -10.55 -3.45
N LEU A 86 -3.62 -11.74 -3.39
CA LEU A 86 -3.65 -12.73 -4.46
C LEU A 86 -5.00 -13.43 -4.62
N LYS A 87 -5.93 -13.31 -3.66
CA LYS A 87 -7.28 -13.89 -3.78
C LYS A 87 -8.10 -13.27 -4.91
N THR A 88 -7.83 -11.99 -5.22
CA THR A 88 -8.63 -11.19 -6.16
C THR A 88 -7.80 -10.60 -7.29
N ASN A 89 -6.48 -10.54 -7.14
CA ASN A 89 -5.56 -10.00 -8.15
C ASN A 89 -4.47 -11.00 -8.50
N ASN A 90 -4.41 -11.39 -9.77
CA ASN A 90 -3.42 -12.35 -10.27
C ASN A 90 -2.03 -11.72 -10.49
N PHE A 91 -1.95 -10.40 -10.57
CA PHE A 91 -0.74 -9.63 -10.91
C PHE A 91 -0.59 -8.36 -10.03
N PRO A 92 -0.59 -8.50 -8.69
CA PRO A 92 -0.57 -7.35 -7.79
C PRO A 92 0.67 -6.47 -7.89
N GLU A 93 1.77 -6.98 -8.43
CA GLU A 93 3.01 -6.26 -8.66
C GLU A 93 2.95 -5.30 -9.86
N PHE A 94 1.96 -5.45 -10.74
CA PHE A 94 1.80 -4.63 -11.95
C PHE A 94 0.69 -3.56 -11.83
N THR A 95 -0.26 -3.74 -10.91
CA THR A 95 -1.46 -2.90 -10.74
C THR A 95 -1.28 -1.87 -9.64
#